data_AF-A0A3C0SKK2-F1
#
_entry.id   AF-A0A3C0SKK2-F1
#
_cell.length_a   1.000
_cell.length_b   1.000
_cell.length_c   1.000
_cell.angle_alpha   90.00
_cell.angle_beta   90.00
_cell.angle_gamma   90.00
#
_symmetry.space_group_name_H-M   'P 1'
#
loop_
_entity.id
_entity.type
_entity.pdbx_description
1 polymer ?
#
loop_
_entity_poly.entity_id
_entity_poly.type
_entity_poly.pdbx_seq_one_letter_code
_entity_poly.pdbx_strand_id
1 'polypeptide(L)' 'NAVSWPIMFKDNELADAPLIINSIDPCISCMERMVVTDRSTGSGNIVTKSELVERCREKTRRMMGS' A
#
# COMPACT_ATOMS: atom_id res chain seq x y z
N ASN A 1 1.25 -5.43 -2.40
CA ASN A 1 1.59 -6.75 -2.99
C ASN A 1 1.38 -6.77 -4.51
N ALA A 2 0.42 -6.04 -5.10
CA ALA A 2 0.22 -5.98 -6.56
C ALA A 2 1.44 -5.55 -7.41
N VAL A 3 2.49 -4.96 -6.80
CA VAL A 3 3.74 -4.60 -7.51
C VAL A 3 4.47 -5.80 -8.12
N SER A 4 4.23 -7.03 -7.64
CA SER A 4 4.84 -8.25 -8.19
C SER A 4 4.13 -8.80 -9.43
N TRP A 5 2.93 -8.32 -9.75
CA TRP A 5 2.10 -8.82 -10.85
C TRP A 5 2.79 -8.87 -12.22
N PRO A 6 3.56 -7.85 -12.66
CA PRO A 6 4.21 -7.92 -13.98
C PRO A 6 5.17 -9.10 -14.14
N ILE A 7 5.82 -9.51 -13.04
CA ILE A 7 6.74 -10.65 -13.04
C ILE A 7 5.94 -11.95 -12.99
N MET A 8 4.84 -11.99 -12.24
CA MET A 8 4.04 -13.20 -12.05
C MET A 8 3.16 -13.55 -13.26
N PHE A 9 2.69 -12.55 -14.02
CA PHE A 9 1.95 -12.77 -15.27
C PHE A 9 2.86 -13.12 -16.46
N LYS A 10 4.18 -12.93 -16.32
CA LYS A 10 5.11 -13.21 -17.41
C LYS A 10 5.02 -14.70 -17.79
N ASP A 11 4.98 -14.97 -19.09
CA ASP A 11 4.95 -16.31 -19.67
C ASP A 11 3.74 -17.18 -19.23
N ASN A 12 2.66 -16.57 -18.73
CA ASN A 12 1.40 -17.24 -18.38
C ASN A 12 0.26 -16.83 -19.33
N GLU A 13 -0.82 -17.61 -19.36
CA GLU A 13 -2.00 -17.27 -20.16
C GLU A 13 -2.91 -16.27 -19.43
N LEU A 14 -3.76 -15.58 -20.18
CA LEU A 14 -4.79 -14.70 -19.60
C LEU A 14 -5.74 -15.48 -18.67
N ALA A 15 -5.96 -16.77 -18.96
CA ALA A 15 -6.78 -17.66 -18.15
C ALA A 15 -6.21 -17.89 -16.74
N ASP A 16 -4.89 -17.75 -16.55
CA ASP A 16 -4.23 -17.94 -15.26
C ASP A 16 -4.33 -16.71 -14.35
N ALA A 17 -4.83 -15.57 -14.87
CA ALA A 17 -4.84 -14.32 -14.14
C ALA A 17 -5.60 -14.39 -12.79
N PRO A 18 -6.79 -15.02 -12.69
CA PRO A 18 -7.48 -15.17 -11.42
C PRO A 18 -6.71 -16.01 -10.40
N LEU A 19 -6.01 -17.06 -10.85
CA LEU A 19 -5.19 -17.91 -9.97
C LEU A 19 -4.02 -17.12 -9.39
N ILE A 20 -3.32 -16.37 -10.23
CA ILE A 20 -2.20 -15.51 -9.83
C ILE A 20 -2.67 -14.43 -8.85
N ILE A 21 -3.78 -13.73 -9.17
CA ILE A 21 -4.34 -12.68 -8.29
C ILE A 21 -4.73 -13.26 -6.93
N ASN A 22 -5.43 -14.40 -6.90
CA ASN A 22 -5.86 -15.03 -5.65
C ASN A 22 -4.67 -15.50 -4.80
N SER A 23 -3.58 -15.96 -5.42
CA SER A 23 -2.40 -16.42 -4.69
C SER A 23 -1.67 -15.31 -3.92
N ILE A 24 -1.80 -14.07 -4.37
CA ILE A 24 -1.12 -12.90 -3.79
C ILE A 24 -2.01 -12.20 -2.75
N ASP A 25 -3.32 -12.42 -2.84
CA ASP A 25 -4.37 -11.76 -2.05
C ASP A 25 -4.20 -10.22 -1.97
N PRO A 26 -4.31 -9.51 -3.10
CA PRO A 26 -4.17 -8.06 -3.13
C PRO A 26 -5.44 -7.37 -2.63
N CYS A 27 -5.39 -6.87 -1.40
CA CYS A 27 -6.43 -5.97 -0.90
C CYS A 27 -6.29 -4.58 -1.51
N ILE A 28 -7.06 -4.31 -2.57
CA ILE A 28 -7.07 -3.01 -3.27
C ILE A 28 -7.51 -1.87 -2.34
N SER A 29 -8.44 -2.12 -1.42
CA SER A 29 -8.90 -1.10 -0.46
C SER A 29 -7.75 -0.59 0.42
N CYS A 30 -6.86 -1.49 0.87
CA CYS A 30 -5.70 -1.12 1.69
C CYS A 30 -4.61 -0.40 0.91
N MET A 31 -4.65 -0.37 -0.43
CA MET A 31 -3.68 0.35 -1.24
C MET A 31 -3.98 1.84 -1.33
N GLU A 32 -5.25 2.21 -1.17
CA GLU A 32 -5.70 3.60 -1.29
C GLU A 32 -6.07 4.22 0.06
N ARG A 33 -6.58 3.42 1.01
CA ARG A 33 -7.05 3.89 2.30
C ARG A 33 -6.40 3.10 3.44
N MET A 34 -5.77 3.82 4.35
CA MET A 34 -5.12 3.23 5.52
C MET A 34 -5.72 3.84 6.79
N VAL A 35 -5.87 3.02 7.84
CA VAL A 35 -6.24 3.53 9.16
C VAL A 35 -4.97 3.84 9.92
N VAL A 36 -4.82 5.09 10.35
CA VAL A 36 -3.75 5.53 11.23
C VAL A 36 -4.34 5.68 12.63
N THR A 37 -3.77 4.95 13.58
CA THR A 37 -4.19 4.99 14.98
C THR A 37 -3.17 5.77 15.80
N ASP A 38 -3.64 6.77 16.53
CA ASP A 38 -2.84 7.45 17.54
C ASP A 38 -2.74 6.56 18.79
N ARG A 39 -1.50 6.23 19.18
CA ARG A 39 -1.27 5.28 20.28
C ARG A 39 -1.64 5.85 21.66
N SER A 40 -1.61 7.18 21.83
CA SER A 40 -1.87 7.83 23.11
C SER A 40 -3.37 7.97 23.41
N THR A 41 -4.18 8.20 22.37
CA THR A 41 -5.62 8.43 22.46
C THR A 41 -6.46 7.25 22.00
N GLY A 42 -5.88 6.30 21.27
CA GLY A 42 -6.60 5.19 20.63
C GLY A 42 -7.47 5.63 19.46
N SER A 43 -7.44 6.91 19.07
CA SER A 43 -8.25 7.43 17.97
C SER A 43 -7.73 6.94 16.61
N GLY A 44 -8.66 6.56 15.73
CA GLY A 44 -8.36 6.11 14.37
C GLY A 44 -8.82 7.13 13.34
N ASN A 45 -7.99 7.42 12.35
CA ASN A 45 -8.33 8.25 11.21
C ASN A 45 -7.98 7.52 9.91
N ILE A 46 -8.82 7.69 8.88
CA ILE A 46 -8.51 7.19 7.54
C ILE A 46 -7.62 8.22 6.86
N VAL A 47 -6.51 7.75 6.29
CA VAL A 47 -5.63 8.55 5.43
C VAL A 47 -5.56 7.92 4.05
N THR A 48 -5.47 8.77 3.04
CA THR A 48 -5.21 8.37 1.67
C THR A 48 -3.74 8.07 1.45
N LYS A 49 -3.43 7.38 0.34
CA LYS A 49 -2.05 7.13 -0.08
C LYS A 49 -1.23 8.42 -0.22
N SER A 50 -1.79 9.46 -0.83
CA SER A 50 -1.08 10.73 -1.07
C SER A 50 -0.73 11.43 0.25
N GLU A 51 -1.68 11.49 1.19
CA GLU A 51 -1.45 12.04 2.53
C GLU A 51 -0.40 11.25 3.31
N LEU A 52 -0.43 9.92 3.23
CA LEU A 52 0.56 9.08 3.91
C LEU A 52 1.97 9.30 3.33
N VAL A 53 2.10 9.38 2.01
CA VAL A 53 3.38 9.64 1.34
C VAL A 53 3.94 11.02 1.72
N GLU A 54 3.10 12.05 1.77
CA GLU A 54 3.55 13.38 2.17
C GLU A 54 4.05 13.39 3.62
N ARG A 55 3.31 12.78 4.55
CA ARG A 55 3.74 12.61 5.94
C ARG A 55 5.09 11.88 6.05
N CYS A 56 5.32 10.85 5.24
CA CYS A 56 6.61 10.15 5.19
C CYS A 56 7.76 11.06 4.69
N ARG A 57 7.50 11.90 3.68
CA ARG A 57 8.47 12.85 3.15
C ARG A 57 8.77 13.97 4.15
N GLU A 58 7.76 14.54 4.78
CA GLU A 58 7.90 15.52 5.87
C GLU A 58 8.74 14.99 7.02
N LYS A 59 8.44 13.76 7.48
CA LYS A 59 9.23 13.07 8.49
C LYS A 59 10.70 12.98 8.06
N THR A 60 10.94 12.56 6.82
CA THR A 60 12.30 12.39 6.27
C THR A 60 13.05 13.72 6.23
N ARG A 61 12.44 14.80 5.71
CA ARG A 61 13.03 16.15 5.71
C ARG A 61 13.42 16.59 7.12
N ARG A 62 12.50 16.46 8.09
CA ARG A 62 12.74 16.80 9.49
C ARG A 62 13.91 16.01 10.11
N MET A 63 14.03 14.71 9.77
CA MET A 63 15.10 13.86 10.31
C MET A 63 16.46 14.11 9.66
N MET A 64 16.49 14.57 8.41
CA MET A 64 17.72 14.85 7.67
C MET A 64 18.27 16.27 7.92
N GLY A 65 17.60 17.09 8.74
CA GLY A 65 18.12 18.39 9.19
C GLY A 65 18.27 19.43 8.09
N SER A 66 17.44 19.35 7.03
CA SER A 66 17.32 20.39 6.01
C SER A 66 16.11 21.27 6.27
#